data_AF-A0A8H7SLI6-F1
#
_entry.id   AF-A0A8H7SLI6-F1
#
_cell.length_a   1.000
_cell.length_b   1.000
_cell.length_c   1.000
_cell.angle_alpha   90.00
_cell.angle_beta   90.00
_cell.angle_gamma   90.00
#
_symmetry.space_group_name_H-M   'P 1'
#
loop_
_entity.id
_entity.type
_entity.pdbx_description
1 polymer ?
#
loop_
_entity_poly.entity_id
_entity_poly.type
_entity_poly.pdbx_seq_one_letter_code
_entity_poly.pdbx_strand_id
1 'polypeptide(L)'
;MSLVDQVTEQLATIELKDEDISEYITGIIGDESMEEDEKREVISEFLSEATDKDTEKLIDALLSDWKQVAKNKEKEAEQKKAKLIEDARLREEERRLKAEKEQEVNSALRSAQKQLSKEQKEARDKLMQQYGYVADGGDDEEESEPTDLTPRDRRRGKTLPSQDPLLAANRNADMIKEKEQLRQLLNPAPFLSDLF
;
A
#
# COMPACT_ATOMS: atom_id res chain seq x y z
N MET A 1 -19.03 29.52 -7.82
CA MET A 1 -20.43 29.72 -8.23
C MET A 1 -20.94 28.43 -8.79
N SER A 2 -22.14 28.03 -8.37
CA SER A 2 -22.88 26.94 -9.00
C SER A 2 -23.39 27.39 -10.39
N LEU A 3 -23.79 26.45 -11.24
CA LEU A 3 -24.42 26.77 -12.51
C LEU A 3 -25.73 27.56 -12.29
N VAL A 4 -26.50 27.17 -11.27
CA VAL A 4 -27.76 27.82 -10.88
C VAL A 4 -27.52 29.29 -10.48
N ASP A 5 -26.46 29.57 -9.71
CA ASP A 5 -26.10 30.94 -9.32
C ASP A 5 -25.79 31.81 -10.55
N GLN A 6 -25.13 31.23 -11.57
CA GLN A 6 -24.81 31.96 -12.80
C GLN A 6 -26.05 32.22 -13.64
N VAL A 7 -26.93 31.23 -13.79
CA VAL A 7 -28.18 31.39 -14.53
C VAL A 7 -29.12 32.39 -13.84
N THR A 8 -29.25 32.33 -12.51
CA THR A 8 -30.05 33.30 -11.74
C THR A 8 -29.52 34.73 -11.89
N GLU A 9 -28.20 34.95 -11.88
CA GLU A 9 -27.60 36.26 -12.11
C GLU A 9 -27.86 36.78 -13.52
N GLN A 10 -27.81 35.91 -14.53
CA GLN A 10 -28.11 36.30 -15.90
C GLN A 10 -29.61 36.61 -16.07
N LEU A 11 -30.51 35.77 -15.56
CA LEU A 11 -31.96 36.01 -15.60
C LEU A 11 -32.37 37.28 -14.83
N ALA A 12 -31.64 37.63 -13.76
CA ALA A 12 -31.87 38.87 -13.03
C ALA A 12 -31.71 40.13 -13.91
N THR A 13 -30.94 40.07 -15.00
CA THR A 13 -30.78 41.19 -15.94
C THR A 13 -32.06 41.50 -16.73
N ILE A 14 -32.90 40.49 -16.94
CA ILE A 14 -34.22 40.63 -17.59
C ILE A 14 -35.35 40.72 -16.55
N GLU A 15 -35.02 40.94 -15.28
CA GLU A 15 -35.96 40.99 -14.15
C GLU A 15 -36.70 39.67 -13.88
N LEU A 16 -36.21 38.54 -14.40
CA LEU A 16 -36.61 37.22 -13.93
C LEU A 16 -35.74 36.81 -12.77
N LYS A 17 -36.31 36.85 -11.56
CA LYS A 17 -35.68 36.32 -10.36
C LYS A 17 -36.58 35.25 -9.77
N ASP A 18 -36.67 34.15 -10.50
CA ASP A 18 -37.41 32.97 -10.08
C ASP A 18 -36.44 31.79 -10.03
N GLU A 19 -36.39 31.15 -8.86
CA GLU A 19 -35.50 30.03 -8.57
C GLU A 19 -35.92 28.80 -9.39
N ASP A 20 -37.22 28.57 -9.56
CA ASP A 20 -37.75 27.43 -10.32
C ASP A 20 -37.39 27.53 -11.81
N ILE A 21 -37.48 28.75 -12.35
CA ILE A 21 -37.10 29.04 -13.74
C ILE A 21 -35.59 28.83 -13.93
N SER A 22 -34.79 29.29 -12.98
CA SER A 22 -33.34 29.09 -13.04
C SER A 22 -32.97 27.62 -13.00
N GLU A 23 -33.59 26.82 -12.11
CA GLU A 23 -33.33 25.39 -12.00
C GLU A 23 -33.73 24.67 -13.30
N TYR A 24 -34.91 24.98 -13.85
CA TYR A 24 -35.37 24.40 -15.11
C TYR A 24 -34.40 24.68 -16.27
N ILE A 25 -34.00 25.93 -16.46
CA ILE A 25 -33.04 26.32 -17.51
C ILE A 25 -31.68 25.65 -17.27
N THR A 26 -31.22 25.56 -16.01
CA THR A 26 -29.97 24.84 -15.72
C THR A 26 -30.05 23.36 -16.04
N GLY A 27 -31.21 22.73 -15.86
CA GLY A 27 -31.48 21.35 -16.24
C GLY A 27 -31.35 21.14 -17.74
N ILE A 28 -31.95 22.03 -18.55
CA ILE A 28 -31.85 21.97 -20.03
C ILE A 28 -30.40 22.17 -20.49
N ILE A 29 -29.72 23.20 -19.96
CA ILE A 29 -28.34 23.51 -20.36
C ILE A 29 -27.41 22.34 -20.01
N GLY A 30 -27.60 21.75 -18.83
CA GLY A 30 -26.82 20.63 -18.33
C GLY A 30 -27.09 19.28 -19.00
N ASP A 31 -28.18 19.15 -19.76
CA ASP A 31 -28.54 17.88 -20.40
C ASP A 31 -27.65 17.58 -21.60
N GLU A 32 -26.75 16.60 -21.49
CA GLU A 32 -25.84 16.21 -22.57
C GLU A 32 -26.54 15.46 -23.72
N SER A 33 -27.79 15.05 -23.55
CA SER A 33 -28.54 14.29 -24.57
C SER A 33 -29.21 15.17 -25.64
N MET A 34 -29.42 16.45 -25.35
CA MET A 34 -30.04 17.42 -26.25
C MET A 34 -28.99 18.17 -27.07
N GLU A 35 -29.30 18.42 -28.35
CA GLU A 35 -28.46 19.28 -29.19
C GLU A 35 -28.58 20.74 -28.75
N GLU A 36 -27.55 21.54 -29.03
CA GLU A 36 -27.52 22.94 -28.60
C GLU A 36 -28.62 23.78 -29.27
N ASP A 37 -28.93 23.49 -30.53
CA ASP A 37 -30.01 24.16 -31.26
C ASP A 37 -31.38 23.84 -30.61
N GLU A 38 -31.60 22.58 -30.21
CA GLU A 38 -32.80 22.17 -29.47
C GLU A 38 -32.89 22.87 -28.11
N LYS A 39 -31.78 22.94 -27.36
CA LYS A 39 -31.74 23.68 -26.09
C LYS A 39 -32.08 25.15 -26.28
N ARG A 40 -31.54 25.77 -27.33
CA ARG A 40 -31.79 27.17 -27.66
C ARG A 40 -33.27 27.39 -27.99
N GLU A 41 -33.88 26.50 -28.76
CA GLU A 41 -35.31 26.55 -29.08
C GLU A 41 -36.18 26.41 -27.83
N VAL A 42 -35.93 25.39 -26.99
CA VAL A 42 -36.74 25.15 -25.79
C VAL A 42 -36.62 26.30 -24.78
N ILE A 43 -35.41 26.81 -24.54
CA ILE A 43 -35.21 27.94 -23.63
C ILE A 43 -35.85 29.22 -24.20
N SER A 44 -35.76 29.41 -25.52
CA SER A 44 -36.37 30.56 -26.20
C SER A 44 -37.90 30.54 -26.08
N GLU A 45 -38.52 29.39 -26.38
CA GLU A 45 -39.97 29.20 -26.25
C GLU A 45 -40.43 29.46 -24.81
N PHE A 46 -39.75 28.86 -23.84
CA PHE A 46 -40.04 29.03 -22.42
C PHE A 46 -39.91 30.49 -21.94
N LEU A 47 -38.82 31.17 -22.31
CA LEU A 47 -38.61 32.56 -21.90
C LEU A 47 -39.53 33.55 -22.64
N SER A 48 -40.01 33.19 -23.83
CA SER A 48 -41.00 33.98 -24.57
C SER A 48 -42.39 33.93 -23.92
N GLU A 49 -42.73 32.83 -23.24
CA GLU A 49 -43.95 32.72 -22.45
C GLU A 49 -43.83 33.48 -21.11
N ALA A 50 -42.63 33.49 -20.52
CA ALA A 50 -42.38 34.17 -19.25
C ALA A 50 -42.14 35.69 -19.39
N THR A 51 -41.63 36.15 -20.54
CA THR A 51 -41.26 37.55 -20.78
C THR A 51 -41.45 38.02 -22.21
N ASP A 52 -41.72 39.32 -22.35
CA ASP A 52 -41.71 40.02 -23.64
C ASP A 52 -40.33 40.62 -24.01
N LYS A 53 -39.26 40.29 -23.27
CA LYS A 53 -37.93 40.89 -23.47
C LYS A 53 -37.13 40.09 -24.51
N ASP A 54 -36.18 40.76 -25.17
CA ASP A 54 -35.23 40.09 -26.07
C ASP A 54 -34.26 39.21 -25.26
N THR A 55 -34.36 37.90 -25.43
CA THR A 55 -33.63 36.87 -24.67
C THR A 55 -32.56 36.17 -25.48
N GLU A 56 -32.46 36.41 -26.80
CA GLU A 56 -31.54 35.66 -27.68
C GLU A 56 -30.08 35.77 -27.22
N LYS A 57 -29.63 36.99 -26.92
CA LYS A 57 -28.25 37.24 -26.46
C LYS A 57 -27.95 36.61 -25.11
N LEU A 58 -28.96 36.52 -24.25
CA LEU A 58 -28.83 35.90 -22.93
C LEU A 58 -28.69 34.39 -23.09
N ILE A 59 -29.51 33.77 -23.94
CA ILE A 59 -29.45 32.32 -24.22
C ILE A 59 -28.09 31.96 -24.83
N ASP A 60 -27.61 32.76 -25.80
CA ASP A 60 -26.29 32.52 -26.42
C ASP A 60 -25.14 32.65 -25.39
N ALA A 61 -25.25 33.60 -24.45
CA ALA A 61 -24.28 33.75 -23.36
C ALA A 61 -24.31 32.54 -22.40
N LEU A 62 -25.50 32.11 -21.97
CA LEU A 62 -25.69 30.96 -21.10
C LEU A 62 -25.07 29.68 -21.68
N LEU A 63 -25.35 29.40 -22.95
CA LEU A 63 -24.84 28.21 -23.64
C LEU A 63 -23.31 28.26 -23.82
N SER A 64 -22.78 29.43 -24.17
CA SER A 64 -21.33 29.65 -24.30
C SER A 64 -20.60 29.47 -22.97
N ASP A 65 -21.12 30.07 -21.90
CA ASP A 65 -20.53 29.98 -20.57
C ASP A 65 -20.53 28.53 -20.06
N TRP A 66 -21.63 27.80 -20.26
CA TRP A 66 -21.71 26.39 -19.93
C TRP A 66 -20.67 25.55 -20.67
N LYS A 67 -20.52 25.76 -21.99
CA LYS A 67 -19.48 25.06 -22.78
C LYS A 67 -18.08 25.29 -22.23
N GLN A 68 -17.77 26.53 -21.82
CA GLN A 68 -16.46 26.82 -21.22
C GLN A 68 -16.29 26.10 -19.89
N VAL A 69 -17.32 26.11 -19.03
CA VAL A 69 -17.31 25.41 -17.74
C VAL A 69 -17.14 23.90 -17.95
N ALA A 70 -17.91 23.30 -18.85
CA ALA A 70 -17.84 21.87 -19.17
C ALA A 70 -16.43 21.49 -19.67
N LYS A 71 -15.88 22.26 -20.61
CA LYS A 71 -14.52 22.04 -21.13
C LYS A 71 -13.44 22.17 -20.06
N ASN A 72 -13.60 23.11 -19.12
CA ASN A 72 -12.66 23.28 -18.02
C ASN A 72 -12.75 22.13 -17.02
N LYS A 73 -13.96 21.64 -16.72
CA LYS A 73 -14.17 20.46 -15.87
C LYS A 73 -13.54 19.21 -16.47
N GLU A 74 -13.69 19.00 -17.77
CA GLU A 74 -13.09 17.87 -18.49
C GLU A 74 -11.56 17.92 -18.38
N LYS A 75 -10.95 19.08 -18.69
CA LYS A 75 -9.50 19.29 -18.53
C LYS A 75 -9.01 19.06 -17.11
N GLU A 76 -9.76 19.53 -16.10
CA GLU A 76 -9.40 19.32 -14.70
C GLU A 76 -9.48 17.84 -14.31
N ALA A 77 -10.50 17.12 -14.80
CA ALA A 77 -10.63 15.69 -14.59
C ALA A 77 -9.49 14.90 -15.23
N GLU A 78 -9.07 15.25 -16.45
CA GLU A 78 -7.90 14.67 -17.11
C GLU A 78 -6.62 14.94 -16.33
N GLN A 79 -6.41 16.18 -15.87
CA GLN A 79 -5.24 16.53 -15.05
C GLN A 79 -5.22 15.78 -13.72
N LYS A 80 -6.37 15.60 -13.06
CA LYS A 80 -6.47 14.80 -11.83
C LYS A 80 -6.12 13.34 -12.09
N LYS A 81 -6.62 12.74 -13.19
CA LYS A 81 -6.26 11.38 -13.59
C LYS A 81 -4.76 11.25 -13.88
N ALA A 82 -4.17 12.21 -14.60
CA ALA A 82 -2.75 12.21 -14.89
C ALA A 82 -1.90 12.29 -13.61
N LYS A 83 -2.24 13.19 -12.68
CA LYS A 83 -1.56 13.32 -11.39
C LYS A 83 -1.64 12.05 -10.55
N LEU A 84 -2.80 11.38 -10.53
CA LEU A 84 -2.94 10.11 -9.80
C LEU A 84 -2.05 9.00 -10.37
N ILE A 85 -1.90 8.94 -11.69
CA ILE A 85 -1.02 7.98 -12.36
C ILE A 85 0.44 8.29 -12.06
N GLU A 86 0.85 9.55 -12.11
CA GLU A 86 2.23 9.95 -11.76
C GLU A 86 2.55 9.68 -10.29
N ASP A 87 1.65 10.03 -9.37
CA ASP A 87 1.82 9.73 -7.94
C ASP A 87 1.94 8.22 -7.68
N ALA A 88 1.17 7.40 -8.40
CA ALA A 88 1.27 5.95 -8.29
C ALA A 88 2.62 5.43 -8.80
N ARG A 89 3.11 5.96 -9.94
CA ARG A 89 4.45 5.63 -10.48
C ARG A 89 5.56 6.02 -9.51
N LEU A 90 5.53 7.24 -8.97
CA LEU A 90 6.55 7.70 -8.04
C LEU A 90 6.60 6.83 -6.77
N ARG A 91 5.44 6.43 -6.23
CA ARG A 91 5.40 5.50 -5.09
C ARG A 91 5.91 4.10 -5.42
N GLU A 92 5.76 3.64 -6.66
CA GLU A 92 6.32 2.36 -7.09
C GLU A 92 7.85 2.45 -7.26
N GLU A 93 8.35 3.52 -7.86
CA GLU A 93 9.79 3.76 -8.00
C GLU A 93 10.49 3.92 -6.64
N GLU A 94 9.89 4.66 -5.70
CA GLU A 94 10.41 4.76 -4.34
C GLU A 94 10.46 3.40 -3.63
N ARG A 95 9.43 2.57 -3.80
CA ARG A 95 9.43 1.21 -3.24
C ARG A 95 10.52 0.35 -3.84
N ARG A 96 10.73 0.43 -5.16
CA ARG A 96 11.81 -0.30 -5.85
C ARG A 96 13.18 0.11 -5.33
N LEU A 97 13.44 1.41 -5.23
CA LEU A 97 14.71 1.95 -4.72
C LEU A 97 14.96 1.57 -3.25
N LYS A 98 13.93 1.57 -2.41
CA LYS A 98 14.05 1.11 -1.02
C LYS A 98 14.37 -0.38 -0.94
N ALA A 99 13.69 -1.21 -1.74
CA ALA A 99 13.93 -2.65 -1.78
C ALA A 99 15.36 -2.98 -2.27
N GLU A 100 15.86 -2.26 -3.27
CA GLU A 100 17.23 -2.43 -3.78
C GLU A 100 18.28 -2.09 -2.71
N LYS A 101 18.12 -0.94 -2.03
CA LYS A 101 19.00 -0.56 -0.90
C LYS A 101 18.95 -1.58 0.24
N GLU A 102 17.77 -2.08 0.58
CA GLU A 102 17.63 -3.10 1.62
C GLU A 102 18.31 -4.42 1.23
N GLN A 103 18.21 -4.81 -0.04
CA GLN A 103 18.89 -5.99 -0.57
C GLN A 103 20.42 -5.84 -0.52
N GLU A 104 20.95 -4.68 -0.89
CA GLU A 104 22.38 -4.38 -0.80
C GLU A 104 22.88 -4.49 0.66
N VAL A 105 22.20 -3.83 1.60
CA VAL A 105 22.55 -3.89 3.03
C VAL A 105 22.50 -5.32 3.56
N ASN A 106 21.45 -6.06 3.25
CA ASN A 106 21.33 -7.47 3.65
C ASN A 106 22.43 -8.34 3.05
N SER A 107 22.84 -8.08 1.81
CA SER A 107 23.94 -8.81 1.16
C SER A 107 25.29 -8.54 1.84
N ALA A 108 25.55 -7.28 2.22
CA ALA A 108 26.74 -6.86 2.93
C ALA A 108 26.80 -7.44 4.36
N LEU A 109 25.67 -7.47 5.07
CA LEU A 109 25.59 -8.09 6.39
C LEU A 109 25.88 -9.60 6.33
N ARG A 110 25.31 -10.31 5.33
CA ARG A 110 25.55 -11.74 5.14
C ARG A 110 27.01 -12.04 4.78
N SER A 111 27.65 -11.20 3.96
CA SER A 111 29.05 -11.38 3.60
C SER A 111 29.98 -11.13 4.78
N ALA A 112 29.73 -10.07 5.57
CA ALA A 112 30.46 -9.76 6.80
C ALA A 112 30.31 -10.88 7.84
N GLN A 113 29.10 -11.41 8.05
CA GLN A 113 28.87 -12.54 8.95
C GLN A 113 29.64 -13.79 8.51
N LYS A 114 29.73 -14.05 7.19
CA LYS A 114 30.50 -15.17 6.64
C LYS A 114 32.01 -14.98 6.84
N GLN A 115 32.52 -13.75 6.76
CA GLN A 115 33.93 -13.44 7.04
C GLN A 115 34.26 -13.71 8.51
N LEU A 116 33.46 -13.20 9.45
CA LEU A 116 33.62 -13.49 10.88
C LEU A 116 33.60 -15.00 11.16
N SER A 117 32.72 -15.76 10.51
CA SER A 117 32.67 -17.22 10.67
C SER A 117 33.96 -17.93 10.21
N LYS A 118 34.63 -17.42 9.16
CA LYS A 118 35.91 -17.97 8.72
C LYS A 118 37.02 -17.64 9.73
N GLU A 119 37.09 -16.41 10.20
CA GLU A 119 38.08 -15.99 11.22
C GLU A 119 37.92 -16.77 12.53
N GLN A 120 36.68 -17.01 12.97
CA GLN A 120 36.38 -17.86 14.12
C GLN A 120 36.86 -19.29 13.93
N LYS A 121 36.69 -19.84 12.71
CA LYS A 121 37.19 -21.18 12.38
C LYS A 121 38.73 -21.23 12.41
N GLU A 122 39.39 -20.23 11.84
CA GLU A 122 40.86 -20.13 11.89
C GLU A 122 41.39 -19.95 13.32
N ALA A 123 40.70 -19.16 14.16
CA ALA A 123 41.04 -19.01 15.57
C ALA A 123 40.90 -20.33 16.33
N ARG A 124 39.83 -21.10 16.06
CA ARG A 124 39.65 -22.46 16.60
C ARG A 124 40.79 -23.37 16.15
N ASP A 125 41.14 -23.35 14.87
CA ASP A 125 42.17 -24.23 14.32
C ASP A 125 43.56 -23.87 14.85
N LYS A 126 43.88 -22.58 15.02
CA LYS A 126 45.11 -22.12 15.69
C LYS A 126 45.17 -22.55 17.15
N LEU A 127 44.05 -22.44 17.87
CA LEU A 127 43.96 -22.89 19.26
C LEU A 127 44.15 -24.41 19.34
N MET A 128 43.53 -25.17 18.45
CA MET A 128 43.75 -26.62 18.34
C MET A 128 45.20 -26.97 18.02
N GLN A 129 45.91 -26.19 17.19
CA GLN A 129 47.34 -26.42 16.93
C GLN A 129 48.21 -26.13 18.16
N GLN A 130 47.90 -25.08 18.93
CA GLN A 130 48.65 -24.71 20.13
C GLN A 130 48.53 -25.76 21.25
N TYR A 131 47.36 -26.37 21.41
CA TYR A 131 47.10 -27.36 22.47
C TYR A 131 47.14 -28.81 22.00
N GLY A 132 47.04 -29.07 20.69
CA GLY A 132 47.05 -30.41 20.10
C GLY A 132 48.42 -31.07 20.05
N TYR A 133 49.50 -30.34 20.37
CA TYR A 133 50.86 -30.88 20.44
C TYR A 133 51.23 -31.46 21.83
N VAL A 134 50.30 -31.46 22.80
CA VAL A 134 50.55 -32.00 24.15
C VAL A 134 50.12 -33.48 24.29
N ALA A 135 49.51 -34.08 23.26
CA ALA A 135 48.97 -35.44 23.33
C ALA A 135 49.80 -36.50 22.57
N ASP A 136 51.02 -36.19 22.11
CA ASP A 136 51.90 -37.16 21.44
C ASP A 136 53.29 -37.15 22.09
N GLY A 137 53.33 -37.54 23.36
CA GLY A 137 54.55 -37.59 24.16
C GLY A 137 54.25 -37.96 25.61
N GLY A 138 53.96 -39.24 25.86
CA GLY A 138 53.77 -39.77 27.21
C GLY A 138 53.46 -41.27 27.18
N ASP A 139 54.48 -42.04 27.54
CA ASP A 139 54.52 -43.49 27.73
C ASP A 139 53.32 -44.10 28.48
N ASP A 140 53.06 -45.35 28.11
CA ASP A 140 52.75 -46.51 28.96
C ASP A 140 51.53 -46.54 29.91
N GLU A 141 50.93 -47.74 29.88
CA GLU A 141 50.19 -48.45 30.93
C GLU A 141 48.68 -48.20 31.13
N GLU A 142 47.97 -49.31 30.84
CA GLU A 142 46.90 -49.92 31.64
C GLU A 142 45.49 -49.29 31.66
N GLU A 143 44.64 -49.92 30.83
CA GLU A 143 43.42 -50.62 31.26
C GLU A 143 42.52 -49.91 32.29
N SER A 144 41.49 -49.23 31.77
CA SER A 144 40.20 -49.18 32.47
C SER A 144 39.05 -49.27 31.46
N GLU A 145 38.15 -50.20 31.74
CA GLU A 145 37.08 -50.71 30.86
C GLU A 145 36.16 -49.61 30.29
N PRO A 146 35.68 -49.76 29.04
CA PRO A 146 34.56 -48.96 28.56
C PRO A 146 33.28 -49.50 29.18
N THR A 147 32.66 -48.74 30.09
CA THR A 147 31.28 -49.03 30.52
C THR A 147 30.34 -48.86 29.32
N ASP A 148 30.03 -49.97 28.68
CA ASP A 148 29.09 -50.10 27.57
C ASP A 148 27.67 -49.85 28.10
N LEU A 149 27.25 -48.58 28.11
CA LEU A 149 25.86 -48.22 28.38
C LEU A 149 25.00 -48.68 27.19
N THR A 150 24.34 -49.82 27.37
CA THR A 150 23.44 -50.41 26.38
C THR A 150 22.44 -49.38 25.81
N PRO A 151 22.09 -49.42 24.51
CA PRO A 151 21.22 -48.42 23.84
C PRO A 151 19.77 -48.28 24.33
N ARG A 152 19.36 -48.94 25.43
CA ARG A 152 17.94 -49.08 25.79
C ARG A 152 17.38 -47.97 26.70
N ASP A 153 18.22 -47.07 27.21
CA ASP A 153 17.80 -45.99 28.12
C ASP A 153 17.47 -44.64 27.45
N ARG A 154 17.48 -44.55 26.11
CA ARG A 154 17.11 -43.30 25.40
C ARG A 154 15.61 -42.98 25.33
N ARG A 155 14.74 -43.78 25.99
CA ARG A 155 13.27 -43.59 25.97
C ARG A 155 12.66 -43.17 27.31
N ARG A 156 13.39 -42.43 28.13
CA ARG A 156 12.78 -41.57 29.16
C ARG A 156 13.25 -40.15 28.99
N GLY A 157 12.34 -39.29 28.52
CA GLY A 157 12.49 -37.84 28.57
C GLY A 157 12.59 -37.37 30.01
N LYS A 158 13.80 -37.37 30.55
CA LYS A 158 14.16 -36.64 31.75
C LYS A 158 15.26 -35.69 31.32
N THR A 159 14.85 -34.47 30.98
CA THR A 159 15.74 -33.33 30.79
C THR A 159 16.50 -33.14 32.09
N LEU A 160 17.72 -33.67 32.16
CA LEU A 160 18.70 -33.14 33.09
C LEU A 160 18.84 -31.66 32.74
N PRO A 161 18.70 -30.73 33.70
CA PRO A 161 19.00 -29.33 33.43
C PRO A 161 20.47 -29.26 33.06
N SER A 162 20.74 -29.07 31.78
CA SER A 162 22.06 -28.67 31.30
C SER A 162 22.36 -27.34 32.00
N GLN A 163 23.35 -27.35 32.89
CA GLN A 163 23.87 -26.14 33.54
C GLN A 163 24.67 -25.26 32.57
N ASP A 164 24.64 -25.58 31.28
CA ASP A 164 25.38 -24.87 30.25
C ASP A 164 24.46 -23.79 29.64
N PRO A 165 24.64 -22.50 29.97
CA PRO A 165 23.75 -21.43 29.53
C PRO A 165 23.72 -21.24 28.00
N LEU A 166 24.65 -21.87 27.28
CA LEU A 166 24.71 -21.90 25.82
C LEU A 166 23.79 -22.94 25.17
N LEU A 167 23.36 -23.98 25.90
CA LEU A 167 22.49 -25.05 25.39
C LEU A 167 21.04 -24.91 25.88
N ALA A 168 20.78 -24.06 26.87
CA ALA A 168 19.46 -23.90 27.48
C ALA A 168 18.43 -23.11 26.65
N ALA A 169 18.85 -22.37 25.63
CA ALA A 169 17.97 -21.45 24.92
C ALA A 169 17.70 -21.87 23.47
N ASN A 170 16.92 -22.94 23.27
CA ASN A 170 16.33 -23.22 21.97
C ASN A 170 15.21 -22.20 21.67
N ARG A 171 15.60 -21.01 21.21
CA ARG A 171 14.69 -19.91 20.82
C ARG A 171 13.97 -20.15 19.51
N ASN A 172 14.22 -21.26 18.82
CA ASN A 172 13.57 -21.55 17.54
C ASN A 172 12.07 -21.77 17.72
N ALA A 173 11.64 -22.38 18.84
CA ALA A 173 10.23 -22.59 19.13
C ALA A 173 9.47 -21.27 19.33
N ASP A 174 10.08 -20.31 20.02
CA ASP A 174 9.47 -19.01 20.30
C ASP A 174 9.42 -18.14 19.03
N MET A 175 10.49 -18.16 18.22
CA MET A 175 10.49 -17.49 16.91
C MET A 175 9.42 -18.02 15.96
N ILE A 176 9.15 -19.32 15.97
CA ILE A 176 8.11 -19.92 15.11
C ILE A 176 6.72 -19.45 15.56
N LYS A 177 6.47 -19.44 16.88
CA LYS A 177 5.21 -18.94 17.44
C LYS A 177 4.94 -17.47 17.12
N GLU A 178 5.94 -16.60 17.25
CA GLU A 178 5.79 -15.18 16.90
C GLU A 178 5.50 -14.99 15.41
N LYS A 179 6.19 -15.73 14.53
CA LYS A 179 5.94 -15.66 13.08
C LYS A 179 4.56 -16.16 12.69
N GLU A 180 4.04 -17.17 13.38
CA GLU A 180 2.70 -17.70 13.14
C GLU A 180 1.61 -16.72 13.62
N GLN A 181 1.80 -16.09 14.78
CA GLN A 181 0.91 -15.05 15.28
C GLN A 181 0.86 -13.83 14.35
N LEU A 182 2.02 -13.38 13.86
CA LEU A 182 2.07 -12.28 12.88
C LEU A 182 1.39 -12.65 11.57
N ARG A 183 1.49 -13.90 11.11
CA ARG A 183 0.76 -14.37 9.92
C ARG A 183 -0.75 -14.39 10.11
N GLN A 184 -1.23 -14.78 11.30
CA GLN A 184 -2.67 -14.75 11.62
C GLN A 184 -3.21 -13.32 11.72
N LEU A 185 -2.41 -12.37 12.19
CA LEU A 185 -2.79 -10.95 12.25
C LEU A 185 -2.77 -10.27 10.87
N LEU A 186 -1.88 -10.70 9.97
CA LEU A 186 -1.78 -10.13 8.62
C LEU A 186 -2.84 -10.66 7.65
N ASN A 187 -3.42 -11.83 7.93
CA ASN A 187 -4.55 -12.41 7.19
C ASN A 187 -5.70 -12.71 8.16
N PRO A 188 -6.54 -11.72 8.52
CA PRO A 188 -7.82 -12.03 9.11
C PRO A 188 -8.63 -12.83 8.09
N ALA A 189 -8.95 -14.09 8.40
CA ALA A 189 -9.91 -14.85 7.62
C ALA A 189 -11.19 -14.02 7.44
N PRO A 190 -11.83 -14.00 6.26
CA PRO A 190 -13.13 -13.36 6.13
C PRO A 190 -14.08 -14.04 7.11
N PHE A 191 -14.59 -13.26 8.05
CA PHE A 191 -15.72 -13.61 8.89
C PHE A 191 -16.85 -14.03 7.94
N LEU A 192 -17.09 -15.34 7.82
CA LEU A 192 -18.34 -15.87 7.29
C LEU A 192 -19.41 -15.58 8.35
N SER A 193 -19.91 -14.34 8.34
CA SER A 193 -21.19 -14.00 8.93
C SER A 193 -22.29 -14.49 7.99
N ASP A 194 -23.18 -15.29 8.57
CA ASP A 194 -24.57 -15.51 8.18
C ASP A 194 -24.85 -16.34 6.92
N LEU A 195 -25.21 -17.61 7.14
CA LEU A 195 -26.40 -18.28 6.55
C LEU A 195 -26.48 -19.74 7.05
N PHE A 196 -27.22 -19.97 8.13
CA PHE A 196 -28.22 -21.04 8.29
C PHE A 196 -29.05 -20.81 9.56
#